data_AF-A0A951ZJR2-F1
#
_entry.id   AF-A0A951ZJR2-F1
#
_cell.length_a   1.000
_cell.length_b   1.000
_cell.length_c   1.000
_cell.angle_alpha   90.00
_cell.angle_beta   90.00
_cell.angle_gamma   90.00
#
_symmetry.space_group_name_H-M   'P 1'
#
loop_
_entity.id
_entity.type
_entity.pdbx_description
1 polymer ?
#
loop_
_entity_poly.entity_id
_entity_poly.type
_entity_poly.pdbx_seq_one_letter_code
_entity_poly.pdbx_strand_id
1 'polypeptide(L)'
;MGFSRFAEMPALVLTGEQRATLVRRTYLLVFASVIVTMLGTALAMTQEALLVSAAKHPIITMILAFVPLWMAMRTRDSAPRALGFVFLFNAVMGVVIAPVIYVYSRNQPGIVGQAGLLTLSTFAV
;
A
#
# COMPACT_ATOMS: atom_id res chain seq x y z
N MET A 1 -23.70 -3.31 -25.96
CA MET A 1 -23.51 -4.78 -25.92
C MET A 1 -22.03 -5.06 -26.14
N GLY A 2 -21.30 -5.52 -25.12
CA GLY A 2 -19.83 -5.64 -25.18
C GLY A 2 -19.24 -6.57 -24.13
N PHE A 3 -19.92 -7.69 -23.86
CA PHE A 3 -19.52 -8.70 -22.85
C PHE A 3 -18.82 -9.93 -23.45
N SER A 4 -18.20 -9.84 -24.63
CA SER A 4 -17.58 -11.00 -25.30
C SER A 4 -16.05 -11.08 -25.19
N ARG A 5 -15.36 -10.11 -24.58
CA ARG A 5 -13.89 -10.13 -24.48
C ARG A 5 -13.33 -11.03 -23.35
N PHE A 6 -14.20 -11.65 -22.56
CA PHE A 6 -13.80 -12.54 -21.46
C PHE A 6 -14.12 -14.02 -21.72
N ALA A 7 -14.62 -14.38 -22.91
CA ALA A 7 -15.17 -15.71 -23.18
C ALA A 7 -14.14 -16.76 -23.65
N GLU A 8 -12.88 -16.40 -23.94
CA GLU A 8 -11.88 -17.35 -24.46
C GLU A 8 -10.47 -17.13 -23.89
N MET A 9 -10.35 -16.95 -22.58
CA MET A 9 -9.11 -17.41 -21.95
C MET A 9 -9.37 -18.85 -21.52
N PRO A 10 -8.79 -19.87 -22.18
CA PRO A 10 -8.85 -21.22 -21.62
C PRO A 10 -8.39 -21.08 -20.17
N ALA A 11 -9.19 -21.55 -19.21
CA ALA A 11 -8.83 -21.49 -17.81
C ALA A 11 -7.42 -22.06 -17.72
N LEU A 12 -6.42 -21.19 -17.56
CA LEU A 12 -5.02 -21.56 -17.59
C LEU A 12 -4.88 -22.37 -16.32
N VAL A 13 -4.98 -23.69 -16.45
CA VAL A 13 -4.81 -24.61 -15.33
C VAL A 13 -3.33 -24.56 -15.00
N LEU A 14 -2.97 -23.53 -14.25
CA LEU A 14 -1.61 -23.31 -13.77
C LEU A 14 -1.22 -24.56 -13.01
N THR A 15 -0.06 -25.12 -13.35
CA THR A 15 0.52 -26.23 -12.59
C THR A 15 0.76 -25.80 -11.13
N GLY A 16 0.85 -26.76 -10.20
CA GLY A 16 1.07 -26.45 -8.78
C GLY A 16 2.28 -25.53 -8.54
N GLU A 17 3.34 -25.71 -9.33
CA GLU A 17 4.56 -24.91 -9.30
C GLU A 17 4.35 -23.46 -9.79
N GLN A 18 3.59 -23.27 -10.88
CA GLN A 18 3.27 -21.93 -11.40
C GLN A 18 2.40 -21.14 -10.43
N ARG A 19 1.44 -21.82 -9.76
CA ARG A 19 0.63 -21.22 -8.69
C ARG A 19 1.50 -20.82 -7.51
N ALA A 20 2.38 -21.70 -7.04
CA ALA A 20 3.29 -21.40 -5.92
C ALA A 20 4.21 -20.21 -6.22
N THR A 21 4.72 -20.12 -7.45
CA THR A 21 5.57 -19.00 -7.88
C THR A 21 4.81 -17.68 -7.93
N LEU A 22 3.59 -17.67 -8.48
CA LEU A 22 2.74 -16.49 -8.51
C LEU A 22 2.42 -16.03 -7.09
N VAL A 23 2.03 -16.96 -6.21
CA VAL A 23 1.76 -16.71 -4.80
C VAL A 23 2.97 -16.07 -4.12
N ARG A 24 4.18 -16.65 -4.27
CA ARG A 24 5.41 -16.09 -3.69
C ARG A 24 5.68 -14.67 -4.16
N ARG A 25 5.53 -14.38 -5.46
CA ARG A 25 5.75 -13.03 -6.01
C ARG A 25 4.75 -12.03 -5.46
N THR A 26 3.47 -12.41 -5.37
CA THR A 26 2.43 -11.55 -4.80
C THR A 26 2.70 -11.25 -3.33
N TYR A 27 3.01 -12.26 -2.52
CA TYR A 27 3.33 -12.04 -1.10
C TYR A 27 4.58 -11.17 -0.91
N LEU A 28 5.62 -11.36 -1.74
CA LEU A 28 6.81 -10.49 -1.71
C LEU A 28 6.47 -9.04 -2.06
N LEU A 29 5.63 -8.82 -3.07
CA LEU A 29 5.18 -7.47 -3.45
C LEU A 29 4.34 -6.82 -2.35
N VAL A 30 3.43 -7.57 -1.73
CA VAL A 30 2.64 -7.10 -0.59
C VAL A 30 3.54 -6.76 0.58
N PHE A 31 4.47 -7.65 0.95
CA PHE A 31 5.40 -7.41 2.04
C PHE A 31 6.29 -6.19 1.80
N ALA A 32 6.84 -6.05 0.59
CA ALA A 32 7.60 -4.86 0.21
C ALA A 32 6.74 -3.59 0.30
N SER A 33 5.47 -3.64 -0.13
CA SER A 33 4.56 -2.51 -0.03
C SER A 33 4.31 -2.08 1.41
N VAL A 34 4.15 -3.04 2.34
CA VAL A 34 3.98 -2.77 3.78
C VAL A 34 5.22 -2.06 4.34
N ILE A 35 6.42 -2.52 3.99
CA ILE A 35 7.68 -1.85 4.40
C ILE A 35 7.72 -0.42 3.87
N VAL A 36 7.39 -0.20 2.60
CA VAL A 36 7.39 1.14 2.00
C VAL A 36 6.38 2.06 2.70
N THR A 37 5.20 1.56 3.06
CA THR A 37 4.23 2.32 3.87
C THR A 37 4.79 2.66 5.25
N MET A 38 5.44 1.72 5.94
CA MET A 38 6.09 1.98 7.23
C MET A 38 7.17 3.06 7.13
N LEU A 39 7.98 3.03 6.07
CA LEU A 39 8.98 4.06 5.79
C LEU A 39 8.32 5.42 5.51
N GLY A 40 7.23 5.44 4.73
CA GLY A 40 6.45 6.66 4.48
C GLY A 40 5.90 7.28 5.76
N THR A 41 5.35 6.45 6.66
CA THR A 41 4.90 6.88 7.99
C THR A 41 6.06 7.42 8.82
N ALA A 42 7.20 6.72 8.87
CA ALA A 42 8.37 7.16 9.62
C ALA A 42 8.94 8.49 9.10
N LEU A 43 8.95 8.70 7.78
CA LEU A 43 9.34 9.97 7.16
C LEU A 43 8.38 11.11 7.54
N ALA A 44 7.07 10.86 7.53
CA ALA A 44 6.10 11.85 7.97
C ALA A 44 6.24 12.19 9.46
N MET A 45 6.57 11.20 10.30
CA MET A 45 6.79 11.43 11.74
C MET A 45 8.07 12.20 12.05
N THR A 46 9.10 12.11 11.19
CA THR A 46 10.34 12.90 11.36
C THR A 46 10.23 14.32 10.80
N GLN A 47 9.30 14.58 9.88
CA GLN A 47 9.09 15.90 9.27
C GLN A 47 7.78 16.54 9.73
N GLU A 48 7.88 17.52 10.62
CA GLU A 48 6.71 18.25 11.16
C GLU A 48 5.87 18.91 10.06
N ALA A 49 6.51 19.44 9.01
CA ALA A 49 5.81 20.05 7.88
C ALA A 49 4.87 19.07 7.16
N LEU A 50 5.31 17.82 6.96
CA LEU A 50 4.49 16.77 6.33
C LEU A 50 3.35 16.33 7.24
N LEU A 51 3.64 16.11 8.53
CA LEU A 51 2.65 15.68 9.52
C LEU A 51 1.56 16.73 9.72
N VAL A 52 1.93 18.00 9.87
CA VAL A 52 0.99 19.11 10.04
C VAL A 52 0.18 19.36 8.77
N SER A 53 0.80 19.27 7.59
CA SER A 53 0.09 19.38 6.31
C SER A 53 -0.97 18.29 6.15
N ALA A 54 -0.60 17.04 6.45
CA ALA A 54 -1.52 15.90 6.41
C ALA A 54 -2.66 16.01 7.42
N ALA A 55 -2.37 16.54 8.61
CA ALA A 55 -3.38 16.77 9.64
C ALA A 55 -4.34 17.93 9.30
N LYS A 56 -3.84 19.03 8.72
CA LYS A 56 -4.64 20.21 8.40
C LYS A 56 -5.53 20.02 7.18
N HIS A 57 -5.09 19.22 6.20
CA HIS A 57 -5.82 19.04 4.94
C HIS A 57 -6.03 17.55 4.59
N PRO A 58 -6.79 16.80 5.40
CA PRO A 58 -6.95 15.35 5.24
C PRO A 58 -7.59 14.95 3.89
N ILE A 59 -8.51 15.76 3.37
CA ILE A 59 -9.14 15.51 2.08
C ILE A 59 -8.16 15.75 0.93
N ILE A 60 -7.34 16.80 1.02
CA ILE A 60 -6.38 17.15 -0.03
C ILE A 60 -5.27 16.10 -0.08
N THR A 61 -4.75 15.66 1.06
CA THR A 61 -3.73 14.60 1.11
C THR A 61 -4.29 13.27 0.62
N MET A 62 -5.55 12.95 0.91
CA MET A 62 -6.23 11.79 0.32
C MET A 62 -6.37 11.92 -1.21
N ILE A 63 -6.73 13.10 -1.73
CA ILE A 63 -6.80 13.33 -3.17
C ILE A 63 -5.42 13.17 -3.83
N LEU A 64 -4.37 13.69 -3.20
CA LEU A 64 -3.00 13.53 -3.68
C LEU A 64 -2.53 12.07 -3.66
N ALA A 65 -3.03 11.24 -2.73
CA ALA A 65 -2.78 9.81 -2.73
C ALA A 65 -3.37 9.10 -3.95
N PHE A 66 -4.44 9.60 -4.56
CA PHE A 66 -4.99 9.01 -5.78
C PHE A 66 -4.15 9.27 -7.04
N VAL A 67 -3.30 10.30 -7.04
CA VAL A 67 -2.42 10.63 -8.19
C VAL A 67 -1.50 9.47 -8.57
N PRO A 68 -0.68 8.90 -7.66
CA PRO A 68 0.15 7.74 -7.99
C PRO A 68 -0.69 6.50 -8.33
N LEU A 69 -1.89 6.35 -7.74
CA LEU A 69 -2.79 5.24 -8.06
C LEU A 69 -3.28 5.30 -9.52
N TRP A 70 -3.78 6.46 -9.96
CA TRP A 70 -4.20 6.64 -11.35
C TRP A 70 -3.04 6.47 -12.32
N MET A 71 -1.83 6.93 -11.97
CA MET A 71 -0.64 6.70 -12.79
C MET A 71 -0.23 5.23 -12.84
N ALA A 72 -0.35 4.48 -11.75
CA ALA A 72 -0.15 3.03 -11.75
C ALA A 72 -1.14 2.32 -12.67
N MET A 73 -2.43 2.69 -12.60
CA MET A 73 -3.47 2.12 -13.46
C MET A 73 -3.22 2.40 -14.95
N ARG A 74 -2.78 3.62 -15.27
CA ARG A 74 -2.47 4.03 -16.66
C ARG A 74 -1.22 3.36 -17.21
N THR A 75 -0.25 3.03 -16.35
CA THR A 75 1.04 2.44 -16.77
C THR A 75 1.13 0.94 -16.52
N ARG A 76 -0.01 0.27 -16.27
CA ARG A 76 -0.10 -1.17 -15.95
C ARG A 76 0.58 -2.08 -16.98
N ASP A 77 0.65 -1.67 -18.24
CA ASP A 77 1.26 -2.43 -19.32
C ASP A 77 2.80 -2.37 -19.28
N SER A 78 3.37 -1.49 -18.46
CA SER A 78 4.80 -1.30 -18.24
C SER A 78 5.19 -1.69 -16.80
N ALA A 79 5.44 -2.98 -16.58
CA ALA A 79 5.66 -3.58 -15.26
C ALA A 79 6.59 -2.80 -14.30
N PRO A 80 7.82 -2.36 -14.67
CA PRO A 80 8.69 -1.67 -13.73
C PRO A 80 8.16 -0.28 -13.35
N ARG A 81 7.48 0.40 -14.28
CA ARG A 81 6.95 1.75 -14.07
C ARG A 81 5.70 1.71 -13.21
N ALA A 82 4.80 0.76 -13.45
CA ALA A 82 3.62 0.54 -12.62
C ALA A 82 3.99 0.22 -11.17
N LEU A 83 4.99 -0.64 -10.96
CA LEU A 83 5.49 -0.98 -9.62
C LEU A 83 6.03 0.24 -8.87
N GLY A 84 6.79 1.12 -9.55
CA GLY A 84 7.26 2.36 -8.97
C GLY A 84 6.12 3.25 -8.45
N PHE A 85 5.04 3.39 -9.22
CA PHE A 85 3.85 4.15 -8.80
C PHE A 85 3.08 3.47 -7.66
N VAL A 86 3.02 2.13 -7.63
CA VAL A 86 2.44 1.41 -6.50
C VAL A 86 3.23 1.65 -5.23
N PHE A 87 4.57 1.62 -5.27
CA PHE A 87 5.38 1.94 -4.09
C PHE A 87 5.24 3.40 -3.68
N LEU A 88 5.19 4.33 -4.64
CA LEU A 88 4.92 5.73 -4.35
C LEU A 88 3.56 5.94 -3.68
N PHE A 89 2.51 5.26 -4.18
CA PHE A 89 1.20 5.24 -3.56
C PHE A 89 1.26 4.76 -2.11
N ASN A 90 1.94 3.64 -1.85
CA ASN A 90 2.10 3.09 -0.49
C ASN A 90 2.86 4.05 0.43
N ALA A 91 3.92 4.70 -0.07
CA ALA A 91 4.65 5.71 0.70
C ALA A 91 3.74 6.90 1.08
N VAL A 92 2.93 7.40 0.14
CA VAL A 92 1.97 8.49 0.40
C VAL A 92 0.88 8.05 1.38
N MET A 93 0.40 6.81 1.29
CA MET A 93 -0.54 6.26 2.27
C MET A 93 0.05 6.24 3.69
N GLY A 94 1.35 5.96 3.83
CA GLY A 94 2.04 6.09 5.11
C GLY A 94 1.97 7.52 5.68
N VAL A 95 2.19 8.54 4.83
CA VAL A 95 2.06 9.95 5.21
C VAL A 95 0.63 10.30 5.62
N VAL A 96 -0.38 9.78 4.92
CA VAL A 96 -1.80 10.01 5.22
C VAL A 96 -2.20 9.43 6.58
N ILE A 97 -1.67 8.27 6.95
CA ILE A 97 -2.01 7.59 8.21
C ILE A 97 -1.20 8.15 9.40
N ALA A 98 -0.03 8.77 9.15
CA ALA A 98 0.87 9.25 10.20
C ALA A 98 0.23 10.17 11.27
N PRO A 99 -0.66 11.14 10.95
CA PRO A 99 -1.31 11.97 11.96
C PRO A 99 -2.12 11.16 12.97
N VAL A 100 -2.81 10.11 12.50
CA VAL A 100 -3.61 9.23 13.34
C VAL A 100 -2.69 8.44 14.28
N ILE A 101 -1.61 7.86 13.74
CA ILE A 101 -0.60 7.15 14.53
C ILE A 101 0.03 8.07 15.59
N TYR A 102 0.29 9.33 15.25
CA TYR A 102 0.86 10.32 16.15
C TYR A 102 -0.09 10.68 17.31
N VAL A 103 -1.38 10.80 17.05
CA VAL A 103 -2.38 11.07 18.10
C VAL A 103 -2.50 9.86 19.05
N TYR A 104 -2.60 8.65 18.50
CA TYR A 104 -2.73 7.44 19.32
C TYR A 104 -1.47 7.14 20.14
N SER A 105 -0.27 7.39 19.59
CA SER A 105 0.97 7.18 20.33
C SER A 105 1.12 8.13 21.52
N ARG A 106 0.56 9.35 21.43
CA ARG A 106 0.53 10.32 22.54
C ARG A 106 -0.52 9.98 23.60
N ASN A 107 -1.71 9.56 23.17
CA ASN A 107 -2.82 9.29 24.08
C ASN A 107 -2.65 7.97 24.84
N GLN A 108 -2.09 6.95 24.19
CA GLN A 108 -1.92 5.61 24.74
C GLN A 108 -0.57 5.03 24.31
N PRO A 109 0.50 5.27 25.09
CA PRO A 109 1.83 4.77 24.73
C PRO A 109 1.81 3.23 24.66
N GLY A 110 2.32 2.69 23.54
CA GLY A 110 2.38 1.25 23.28
C GLY A 110 1.24 0.67 22.44
N ILE A 111 0.12 1.38 22.26
CA ILE A 111 -1.02 0.84 21.47
C ILE A 111 -0.65 0.59 20.00
N VAL A 112 0.18 1.46 19.41
CA VAL A 112 0.64 1.32 18.02
C VAL A 112 1.48 0.06 17.85
N GLY A 113 2.35 -0.24 18.81
CA GLY A 113 3.16 -1.46 18.81
C GLY A 113 2.30 -2.72 18.95
N GLN A 114 1.32 -2.70 19.85
CA GLN A 114 0.36 -3.80 20.03
C GLN A 114 -0.48 -4.03 18.77
N ALA A 115 -1.02 -2.97 18.17
CA ALA A 115 -1.79 -3.04 16.94
C ALA A 115 -0.95 -3.60 15.78
N GLY A 116 0.32 -3.17 15.66
CA GLY A 116 1.25 -3.70 14.67
C GLY A 116 1.54 -5.19 14.84
N LEU A 117 1.79 -5.63 16.07
CA LEU A 117 2.01 -7.05 16.41
C LEU A 117 0.80 -7.92 16.10
N LEU A 118 -0.40 -7.47 16.49
CA LEU A 118 -1.66 -8.19 16.23
C LEU A 118 -1.97 -8.28 14.73
N THR A 119 -1.66 -7.22 13.98
CA THR A 119 -1.81 -7.21 12.52
C THR A 119 -0.86 -8.21 11.89
N LEU A 120 0.43 -8.18 12.26
CA LEU A 120 1.43 -9.12 11.75
C LEU A 120 1.08 -10.57 12.08
N SER A 121 0.65 -10.87 13.31
CA SER A 121 0.26 -12.23 13.68
C SER A 121 -0.96 -12.72 12.90
N THR A 122 -1.92 -11.83 12.61
CA THR A 122 -3.13 -12.17 11.84
C THR A 122 -2.81 -12.45 10.37
N PHE A 123 -1.91 -11.68 9.75
CA PHE A 123 -1.57 -11.83 8.33
C PHE A 123 -0.42 -12.81 8.06
N ALA A 124 0.32 -13.24 9.08
CA ALA A 124 1.43 -14.19 8.94
C ALA A 124 0.99 -15.66 9.03
N VAL A 125 -0.17 -15.95 9.63
CA VAL A 125 -0.78 -17.29 9.75
C VAL A 125 -1.57 -17.61 8.48
#